data_AF-A0A7W6X090-F1
#
_entry.id   AF-A0A7W6X090-F1
#
_cell.length_a   1.000
_cell.length_b   1.000
_cell.length_c   1.000
_cell.angle_alpha   90.00
_cell.angle_beta   90.00
_cell.angle_gamma   90.00
#
_symmetry.space_group_name_H-M   'P 1'
#
loop_
_entity.id
_entity.type
_entity.pdbx_description
1 polymer ?
#
loop_
_entity_poly.entity_id
_entity_poly.type
_entity_poly.pdbx_seq_one_letter_code
_entity_poly.pdbx_strand_id
1 'polypeptide(L)' 'MLEEVREWQSRPLDAIYPIVFFDAMRAKIRDEGLIKDKAVYVALAYNSDGEKDALGLWIERTHTTKAA' A
#
# COMPACT_ATOMS: atom_id res chain seq x y z
N MET A 1 0.68 -16.56 6.09
CA MET A 1 0.23 -15.57 5.10
C MET A 1 -0.19 -14.25 5.74
N LEU A 2 -1.27 -14.15 6.53
CA LEU A 2 -1.62 -12.86 7.14
C LEU A 2 -0.58 -12.36 8.15
N GLU A 3 0.06 -13.26 8.90
CA GLU A 3 1.10 -12.87 9.87
C GLU A 3 2.36 -12.37 9.20
N GLU A 4 2.86 -13.08 8.19
CA GLU A 4 4.00 -12.66 7.35
C GLU A 4 3.77 -11.28 6.72
N VAL A 5 2.54 -10.99 6.26
CA VAL A 5 2.19 -9.66 5.74
C VAL A 5 2.24 -8.60 6.84
N ARG A 6 1.81 -8.92 8.07
CA ARG A 6 1.88 -7.99 9.21
C ARG A 6 3.32 -7.74 9.64
N GLU A 7 4.15 -8.77 9.69
CA GLU A 7 5.57 -8.65 9.97
C GLU A 7 6.24 -7.77 8.92
N TRP A 8 5.97 -8.00 7.62
CA TRP A 8 6.46 -7.12 6.55
C TRP A 8 5.96 -5.68 6.67
N GLN A 9 4.70 -5.45 7.04
CA GLN A 9 4.15 -4.10 7.24
C GLN A 9 4.68 -3.38 8.48
N SER A 10 5.13 -4.11 9.50
CA SER A 10 5.59 -3.56 10.78
C SER A 10 7.11 -3.52 10.94
N ARG A 11 7.85 -4.14 10.00
CA ARG A 11 9.30 -4.08 9.99
C ARG A 11 9.80 -2.62 9.97
N PRO A 12 10.93 -2.33 10.62
CA PRO A 12 11.55 -1.03 10.49
C PRO A 12 11.97 -0.77 9.04
N LEU A 13 11.79 0.47 8.58
CA LEU A 13 12.31 0.96 7.32
C LEU A 13 13.64 1.67 7.54
N ASP A 14 14.45 1.78 6.50
CA ASP A 14 15.67 2.56 6.54
C ASP A 14 15.37 4.05 6.71
N ALA A 15 16.31 4.78 7.29
CA ALA A 15 16.14 6.21 7.54
C ALA A 15 16.07 7.05 6.25
N ILE A 16 16.73 6.59 5.17
CA ILE A 16 16.85 7.32 3.90
C ILE A 16 16.66 6.37 2.72
N TYR A 17 15.79 6.77 1.79
CA TYR A 17 15.62 6.17 0.47
C TYR A 17 15.86 7.24 -0.61
N PRO A 18 16.99 7.18 -1.35
CA PRO A 18 17.32 8.20 -2.34
C PRO A 18 16.31 8.35 -3.47
N ILE A 19 15.61 7.27 -3.83
CA ILE A 19 14.62 7.25 -4.90
C ILE A 19 13.37 6.52 -4.40
N VAL A 20 12.21 7.15 -4.56
CA VAL A 20 10.90 6.57 -4.24
C VAL A 20 9.96 6.73 -5.43
N PHE A 21 9.33 5.63 -5.81
CA PHE A 21 8.26 5.54 -6.79
C PHE A 21 6.94 5.38 -6.06
N PHE A 22 5.97 6.21 -6.44
CA PHE A 22 4.61 6.11 -5.96
C PHE A 22 3.70 5.84 -7.16
N ASP A 23 2.89 4.79 -7.08
CA ASP A 23 1.97 4.42 -8.14
C ASP A 23 0.59 4.11 -7.56
N ALA A 24 -0.43 4.26 -8.41
CA ALA A 24 -1.82 3.99 -8.09
C ALA A 24 -2.45 3.17 -9.23
N MET A 25 -2.77 1.91 -8.93
CA MET A 25 -3.48 1.04 -9.88
C MET A 25 -4.94 0.85 -9.46
N ARG A 26 -5.84 0.71 -10.44
CA ARG A 26 -7.26 0.42 -10.20
C ARG A 26 -7.48 -1.10 -10.19
N ALA A 27 -8.07 -1.62 -9.13
CA ALA A 27 -8.37 -3.04 -8.97
C ALA A 27 -9.84 -3.26 -8.56
N LYS A 28 -10.45 -4.32 -9.09
CA LYS A 28 -11.78 -4.78 -8.65
C LYS A 28 -11.63 -5.50 -7.31
N ILE A 29 -12.12 -4.90 -6.24
CA ILE A 29 -12.01 -5.42 -4.87
C ILE A 29 -13.41 -5.69 -4.33
N ARG A 30 -13.59 -6.88 -3.72
CA ARG A 30 -14.81 -7.20 -2.99
C ARG A 30 -14.78 -6.53 -1.62
N ASP A 31 -15.76 -5.69 -1.37
CA ASP A 31 -15.91 -4.90 -0.16
C ASP A 31 -17.38 -4.92 0.26
N GLU A 32 -17.67 -5.40 1.47
CA GLU A 32 -19.04 -5.54 2.01
C GLU A 32 -19.99 -6.32 1.07
N GLY A 33 -19.48 -7.34 0.39
CA GLY A 33 -20.26 -8.18 -0.54
C GLY A 33 -20.41 -7.60 -1.95
N LEU A 34 -20.01 -6.35 -2.18
CA LEU A 34 -20.04 -5.71 -3.50
C LEU A 34 -18.64 -5.64 -4.11
N ILE A 35 -18.53 -5.86 -5.42
CA ILE A 35 -17.26 -5.64 -6.14
C ILE A 35 -17.20 -4.16 -6.52
N LYS A 36 -16.24 -3.44 -5.94
CA LYS A 36 -16.00 -2.01 -6.20
C LYS A 36 -14.66 -1.85 -6.94
N ASP A 37 -14.59 -0.83 -7.78
CA ASP A 37 -13.33 -0.42 -8.39
C ASP A 37 -12.61 0.52 -7.42
N LYS A 38 -11.46 0.09 -6.88
CA LYS A 38 -10.72 0.83 -5.84
C LYS A 38 -9.30 1.09 -6.29
N ALA A 39 -8.77 2.25 -5.93
CA ALA A 39 -7.35 2.53 -6.09
C ALA A 39 -6.52 1.74 -5.06
N VAL A 40 -5.44 1.13 -5.53
CA VAL A 40 -4.39 0.51 -4.72
C VAL A 40 -3.14 1.34 -4.93
N TYR A 41 -2.67 1.94 -3.84
CA TYR A 41 -1.46 2.74 -3.79
C TYR A 41 -0.30 1.87 -3.35
N VAL A 42 0.84 1.97 -4.05
CA VAL A 42 2.07 1.27 -3.72
C VAL A 42 3.23 2.27 -3.65
N ALA A 43 4.06 2.12 -2.62
CA ALA A 43 5.32 2.83 -2.50
C ALA A 43 6.47 1.83 -2.67
N LEU A 44 7.28 2.03 -3.71
CA LEU A 44 8.50 1.27 -3.97
C LEU A 44 9.68 2.21 -3.90
N ALA A 45 10.82 1.76 -3.39
CA ALA A 45 11.99 2.60 -3.24
C ALA A 45 13.27 1.82 -3.51
N TYR A 46 14.37 2.55 -3.64
CA TYR A 46 15.72 1.98 -3.54
C TYR A 46 16.37 2.53 -2.27
N ASN A 47 16.99 1.66 -1.49
CA ASN A 47 17.77 2.09 -0.33
C ASN A 47 19.14 2.64 -0.77
N SER A 48 19.98 3.03 0.19
CA SER A 48 21.29 3.63 -0.11
C SER A 48 22.28 2.64 -0.75
N ASP A 49 22.04 1.33 -0.59
CA ASP A 49 22.84 0.27 -1.22
C ASP A 49 22.34 -0.08 -2.63
N GLY A 50 21.28 0.57 -3.10
CA GLY A 50 20.69 0.33 -4.42
C GLY A 50 19.78 -0.90 -4.47
N GLU A 51 19.37 -1.44 -3.32
CA GLU A 51 18.42 -2.54 -3.24
C GLU A 51 16.99 -2.02 -3.29
N LYS A 52 16.13 -2.73 -4.02
CA LYS A 52 14.71 -2.38 -4.15
C LYS A 52 13.95 -2.82 -2.90
N ASP A 53 13.19 -1.89 -2.34
CA ASP A 53 12.32 -2.13 -1.19
C ASP A 53 10.86 -1.75 -1.49
N ALA A 54 9.92 -2.53 -0.94
CA ALA A 54 8.50 -2.21 -0.96
C ALA A 54 8.12 -1.61 0.40
N LEU A 55 7.91 -0.29 0.43
CA LEU A 55 7.68 0.46 1.67
C LEU A 55 6.26 0.33 2.19
N GLY A 56 5.30 0.05 1.30
CA GLY A 56 3.93 -0.16 1.72
C GLY A 56 2.94 -0.28 0.57
N LEU A 57 1.74 -0.74 0.95
CA LEU A 57 0.59 -0.89 0.07
C LEU A 57 -0.65 -0.45 0.83
N TRP A 58 -1.47 0.40 0.21
CA TRP A 58 -2.71 0.91 0.78
C TRP A 58 -3.84 0.79 -0.23
N ILE A 59 -5.00 0.38 0.24
CA ILE A 59 -6.22 0.31 -0.56
C ILE A 59 -7.09 1.51 -0.18
N GLU A 60 -7.63 2.18 -1.18
CA GLU A 60 -8.63 3.23 -1.04
C GLU A 60 -9.76 2.75 -0.11
N ARG A 61 -9.93 3.44 1.01
CA ARG A 61 -11.07 3.22 1.91
C ARG A 61 -12.19 4.15 1.49
N THR A 62 -13.31 3.58 1.09
CA THR A 62 -14.53 4.36 0.89
C THR A 62 -15.00 4.84 2.27
N HIS A 63 -14.76 6.10 2.62
CA HIS A 63 -15.43 6.70 3.77
C HIS A 63 -16.89 6.92 3.35
N THR A 64 -17.82 6.17 3.94
CA THR A 64 -19.23 6.52 3.83
C THR A 64 -19.42 7.81 4.60
N THR A 65 -19.32 8.95 3.91
CA THR A 65 -19.83 10.21 4.46
C THR A 65 -21.32 9.98 4.70
N LYS A 66 -21.71 9.71 5.96
CA LYS A 66 -23.10 9.89 6.36
C LYS A 66 -23.40 11.36 6.09
N ALA A 67 -24.25 11.60 5.10
CA ALA A 67 -24.96 12.87 4.97
C ALA A 67 -25.60 13.18 6.33
N ALA A 68 -25.25 14.32 6.90
CA ALA A 68 -26.03 14.99 7.92
C ALA A 68 -26.91 16.02 7.23
#